data_AF-A0A2N0KLE5-F1
#
_entry.id   AF-A0A2N0KLE5-F1
#
_cell.length_a   1.000
_cell.length_b   1.000
_cell.length_c   1.000
_cell.angle_alpha   90.00
_cell.angle_beta   90.00
_cell.angle_gamma   90.00
#
_symmetry.space_group_name_H-M   'P 1'
#
loop_
_entity.id
_entity.type
_entity.pdbx_description
1 polymer ?
#
loop_
_entity_poly.entity_id
_entity_poly.type
_entity_poly.pdbx_seq_one_letter_code
_entity_poly.pdbx_strand_id
1 'polypeptide(L)'
;MTTQPVRRRIDEEIQDVIEGLAAINWTPAQIHRELSKRQELKPPLPTLRTVQRIVKEATPKDPSGPWNLAKSDTEHSRIILDLIAYLINRTEGRIHSITEKEAEWYVKVHFAAPDLEISSAWLLTRTYMRRSEGYSSTEAMDAYLALKPWASKELQDGYSNFVKQNPNLRYSSDPWSLGKDSSGSMTAIVHSPDVS
;
A
#
# COMPACT_ATOMS: atom_id res chain seq x y z
N MET A 1 41.21 15.90 -0.39
CA MET A 1 39.92 16.09 0.32
C MET A 1 38.80 15.78 -0.64
N THR A 2 38.24 14.57 -0.57
CA THR A 2 37.21 14.11 -1.51
C THR A 2 35.86 14.29 -0.83
N THR A 3 35.14 15.36 -1.18
CA THR A 3 33.79 15.62 -0.67
C THR A 3 32.84 14.58 -1.25
N GLN A 4 32.41 13.60 -0.45
CA GLN A 4 31.32 12.70 -0.81
C GLN A 4 30.02 13.50 -0.95
N PRO A 5 29.23 13.31 -2.02
CA PRO A 5 27.95 13.97 -2.16
C PRO A 5 26.97 13.40 -1.13
N VAL A 6 26.45 14.27 -0.26
CA VAL A 6 25.37 13.96 0.69
C VAL A 6 24.15 13.56 -0.13
N ARG A 7 23.90 12.25 -0.28
CA ARG A 7 22.63 11.72 -0.78
C ARG A 7 21.55 12.23 0.17
N ARG A 8 20.77 13.22 -0.25
CA ARG A 8 19.56 13.65 0.47
C ARG A 8 18.62 12.45 0.54
N ARG A 9 18.61 11.79 1.71
CA ARG A 9 17.64 10.78 2.09
C ARG A 9 16.28 11.46 2.00
N ILE A 10 15.43 10.98 1.09
CA ILE A 10 14.05 11.43 1.01
C ILE A 10 13.42 11.13 2.38
N ASP A 11 12.53 12.01 2.83
CA ASP A 11 11.81 11.78 4.07
C ASP A 11 11.14 10.41 4.00
N GLU A 12 11.37 9.58 5.03
CA GLU A 12 10.87 8.21 5.10
C GLU A 12 9.34 8.19 5.01
N GLU A 13 8.67 9.20 5.57
CA GLU A 13 7.21 9.36 5.49
C GLU A 13 6.75 9.64 4.05
N ILE A 14 7.48 10.48 3.30
CA ILE A 14 7.15 10.75 1.89
C ILE A 14 7.41 9.52 1.02
N GLN A 15 8.51 8.81 1.28
CA GLN A 15 8.83 7.58 0.57
C GLN A 15 7.74 6.54 0.80
N ASP A 16 7.31 6.34 2.05
CA ASP A 16 6.24 5.42 2.40
C ASP A 16 4.91 5.77 1.73
N VAL A 17 4.55 7.05 1.65
CA VAL A 17 3.34 7.48 0.91
C VAL A 17 3.44 7.17 -0.58
N ILE A 18 4.58 7.44 -1.21
CA ILE A 18 4.79 7.10 -2.63
C ILE A 18 4.67 5.61 -2.84
N GLU A 19 5.30 4.82 -1.98
CA GLU A 19 5.31 3.37 -2.06
C GLU A 19 3.93 2.76 -1.80
N GLY A 20 3.16 3.31 -0.85
CA GLY A 20 1.79 2.90 -0.57
C GLY A 20 0.85 3.22 -1.74
N LEU A 21 0.95 4.42 -2.32
CA LEU A 21 0.17 4.78 -3.50
C LEU A 21 0.58 3.97 -4.73
N ALA A 22 1.87 3.65 -4.89
CA ALA A 22 2.36 2.75 -5.92
C ALA A 22 1.82 1.32 -5.74
N ALA A 23 1.73 0.83 -4.50
CA ALA A 23 1.17 -0.48 -4.18
C ALA A 23 -0.31 -0.62 -4.56
N ILE A 24 -1.08 0.47 -4.50
CA ILE A 24 -2.46 0.54 -5.03
C ILE A 24 -2.52 1.06 -6.47
N ASN A 25 -1.41 1.00 -7.19
CA ASN A 25 -1.29 1.19 -8.64
C ASN A 25 -1.57 2.61 -9.14
N TRP A 26 -1.30 3.61 -8.31
CA TRP A 26 -1.26 4.98 -8.78
C TRP A 26 -0.06 5.19 -9.70
N THR A 27 -0.29 5.87 -10.82
CA THR A 27 0.80 6.26 -11.72
C THR A 27 1.71 7.28 -11.04
N PRO A 28 3.01 7.35 -11.40
CA PRO A 28 3.91 8.37 -10.85
C PRO A 28 3.36 9.80 -10.97
N ALA A 29 2.59 10.10 -12.03
CA ALA A 29 1.96 11.40 -12.23
C ALA A 29 0.76 11.65 -11.29
N GLN A 30 -0.02 10.61 -10.97
CA GLN A 30 -1.08 10.70 -9.96
C GLN A 30 -0.47 10.87 -8.57
N ILE A 31 0.54 10.08 -8.23
CA ILE A 31 1.26 10.16 -6.95
C ILE A 31 1.85 11.56 -6.76
N HIS A 32 2.57 12.08 -7.75
CA HIS A 32 3.16 13.42 -7.66
C HIS A 32 2.11 14.53 -7.47
N ARG A 33 0.96 14.42 -8.15
CA ARG A 33 -0.17 15.34 -7.95
C ARG A 33 -0.75 15.22 -6.54
N GLU A 34 -0.85 14.01 -6.01
CA GLU A 34 -1.38 13.74 -4.68
C GLU A 34 -0.48 14.28 -3.57
N LEU A 35 0.83 14.08 -3.69
CA LEU A 35 1.81 14.63 -2.73
C LEU A 35 1.70 16.15 -2.60
N SER A 36 1.35 16.85 -3.69
CA SER A 36 1.21 18.30 -3.71
C SER A 36 -0.08 18.79 -3.04
N LYS A 37 -1.08 17.91 -2.86
CA LYS A 37 -2.35 18.23 -2.20
C LYS A 37 -2.30 18.02 -0.68
N ARG A 38 -1.35 17.22 -0.20
CA ARG A 38 -1.18 16.87 1.21
C ARG A 38 -0.46 17.97 1.97
N GLN A 39 -1.21 18.68 2.80
CA GLN A 39 -0.69 19.79 3.62
C GLN A 39 0.16 19.31 4.80
N GLU A 40 -0.02 18.05 5.19
CA GLU A 40 0.71 17.39 6.27
C GLU A 40 2.17 17.06 5.90
N LEU A 41 2.48 16.96 4.61
CA LEU A 41 3.83 16.64 4.14
C LEU A 41 4.70 17.89 4.13
N LYS A 42 5.83 17.85 4.85
CA LYS A 42 6.77 18.98 4.91
C LYS A 42 7.56 19.09 3.60
N PRO A 43 7.62 20.28 2.98
CA PRO A 43 8.54 20.52 1.86
C PRO A 43 10.01 20.26 2.27
N PRO A 44 10.89 19.87 1.32
CA PRO A 44 10.66 19.82 -0.12
C PRO A 44 10.04 18.50 -0.59
N LEU A 45 8.97 18.60 -1.38
CA LEU A 45 8.37 17.45 -2.05
C LEU A 45 9.28 16.92 -3.17
N PRO A 46 9.28 15.60 -3.43
CA PRO A 46 10.10 14.99 -4.46
C PRO A 46 9.57 15.36 -5.85
N THR A 47 10.50 15.55 -6.80
CA THR A 47 10.14 15.78 -8.20
C THR A 47 9.49 14.56 -8.83
N LEU A 48 8.75 14.75 -9.93
CA LEU A 48 8.15 13.65 -10.69
C LEU A 48 9.17 12.57 -11.08
N ARG A 49 10.40 12.96 -11.44
CA ARG A 49 11.49 12.01 -11.76
C ARG A 49 11.86 11.15 -10.55
N THR A 50 11.90 11.74 -9.36
CA THR A 50 12.16 11.02 -8.11
C THR A 50 11.02 10.06 -7.79
N VAL A 51 9.76 10.49 -7.93
CA VAL A 51 8.58 9.64 -7.77
C VAL A 51 8.63 8.45 -8.74
N GLN A 52 8.90 8.69 -10.04
CA GLN A 52 9.05 7.63 -11.03
C GLN A 52 10.13 6.61 -10.65
N ARG A 53 11.28 7.08 -10.14
CA ARG A 53 12.35 6.20 -9.68
C ARG A 53 11.91 5.34 -8.50
N ILE A 54 11.29 5.95 -7.48
CA ILE A 54 10.78 5.21 -6.30
C ILE A 54 9.72 4.20 -6.73
N VAL A 55 8.74 4.59 -7.55
CA VAL A 55 7.69 3.68 -8.03
C VAL A 55 8.30 2.47 -8.78
N LYS A 56 9.32 2.71 -9.60
CA LYS A 56 10.03 1.65 -10.31
C LYS A 56 10.78 0.71 -9.36
N GLU A 57 11.42 1.25 -8.33
CA GLU A 57 12.12 0.47 -7.29
C GLU A 57 11.12 -0.30 -6.41
N ALA A 58 9.97 0.30 -6.11
CA ALA A 58 8.90 -0.25 -5.28
C ALA A 58 7.99 -1.25 -6.02
N THR A 59 8.13 -1.36 -7.35
CA THR A 59 7.44 -2.35 -8.17
C THR A 59 8.46 -3.34 -8.74
N PRO A 60 9.02 -4.27 -7.93
CA PRO A 60 9.88 -5.32 -8.43
C PRO A 60 9.15 -6.14 -9.49
N LYS A 61 9.89 -6.59 -10.51
CA LYS A 61 9.40 -7.59 -11.44
C LYS A 61 9.38 -8.93 -10.71
N ASP A 62 8.21 -9.42 -10.38
CA ASP A 62 8.07 -10.75 -9.81
C ASP A 62 8.25 -11.82 -10.91
N PRO A 63 9.25 -12.72 -10.79
CA PRO A 63 9.52 -13.75 -11.78
C PRO A 63 8.52 -14.92 -11.73
N SER A 64 7.60 -14.98 -10.76
CA SER A 64 6.66 -16.11 -10.59
C SER A 64 5.66 -16.28 -11.74
N GLY A 65 5.51 -15.27 -12.59
CA GLY A 65 4.57 -15.28 -13.71
C GLY A 65 3.13 -15.01 -13.25
N PRO A 66 2.17 -14.93 -14.20
CA PRO A 66 0.78 -14.65 -13.89
C PRO A 66 0.12 -15.82 -13.15
N TRP A 67 -0.71 -15.49 -12.16
CA TRP A 67 -1.54 -16.46 -11.46
C TRP A 67 -2.51 -17.18 -12.41
N ASN A 68 -2.69 -18.48 -12.22
CA ASN A 68 -3.56 -19.30 -13.07
C ASN A 68 -4.59 -20.11 -12.27
N LEU A 69 -5.87 -19.83 -12.51
CA LEU A 69 -7.01 -20.53 -11.90
C LEU A 69 -6.93 -22.07 -12.04
N ALA A 70 -6.48 -22.59 -13.18
CA ALA A 70 -6.43 -24.03 -13.42
C ALA A 70 -5.42 -24.78 -12.53
N LYS A 71 -4.51 -24.06 -11.87
CA LYS A 71 -3.48 -24.62 -10.98
C LYS A 71 -3.77 -24.38 -9.49
N SER A 72 -4.81 -23.60 -9.17
CA SER A 72 -5.14 -23.20 -7.80
C SER A 72 -6.23 -24.11 -7.21
N ASP A 73 -6.21 -24.29 -5.89
CA ASP A 73 -7.32 -24.96 -5.20
C ASP A 73 -8.58 -24.06 -5.15
N THR A 74 -9.74 -24.67 -4.92
CA THR A 74 -11.04 -23.99 -5.05
C THR A 74 -11.25 -22.87 -4.03
N GLU A 75 -10.72 -23.00 -2.82
CA GLU A 75 -10.91 -22.01 -1.75
C GLU A 75 -10.05 -20.76 -2.01
N HIS A 76 -8.76 -20.93 -2.30
CA HIS A 76 -7.88 -19.83 -2.65
C HIS A 76 -8.33 -19.14 -3.94
N SER A 77 -8.82 -19.92 -4.91
CA SER A 77 -9.31 -19.37 -6.19
C SER A 77 -10.37 -18.31 -6.02
N ARG A 78 -11.34 -18.50 -5.11
CA ARG A 78 -12.40 -17.52 -4.90
C ARG A 78 -11.87 -16.22 -4.31
N ILE A 79 -11.03 -16.32 -3.29
CA ILE A 79 -10.37 -15.18 -2.65
C ILE A 79 -9.59 -14.34 -3.67
N ILE A 80 -8.87 -15.01 -4.58
CA ILE A 80 -8.09 -14.34 -5.63
C ILE A 80 -8.98 -13.70 -6.70
N LEU A 81 -10.05 -14.38 -7.13
CA LEU A 81 -10.98 -13.82 -8.11
C LEU A 81 -11.69 -12.56 -7.58
N ASP A 82 -12.06 -12.53 -6.30
CA ASP A 82 -12.64 -11.34 -5.65
C ASP A 82 -11.65 -10.17 -5.64
N LEU A 83 -10.36 -10.43 -5.36
CA LEU A 83 -9.30 -9.43 -5.48
C LEU A 83 -9.13 -8.93 -6.93
N ILE A 84 -9.08 -9.83 -7.91
CA ILE A 84 -8.92 -9.46 -9.32
C ILE A 84 -10.10 -8.59 -9.78
N ALA A 85 -11.33 -8.95 -9.40
CA ALA A 85 -12.52 -8.15 -9.69
C ALA A 85 -12.42 -6.74 -9.07
N TYR A 86 -11.98 -6.65 -7.81
CA TYR A 86 -11.70 -5.37 -7.17
C TYR A 86 -10.65 -4.56 -7.94
N LEU A 87 -9.52 -5.16 -8.35
CA LEU A 87 -8.46 -4.47 -9.08
C LEU A 87 -8.90 -4.01 -10.47
N ILE A 88 -9.66 -4.81 -11.20
CA ILE A 88 -10.22 -4.44 -12.51
C ILE A 88 -11.10 -3.21 -12.35
N ASN A 89 -12.04 -3.23 -11.41
CA ASN A 89 -12.96 -2.11 -11.19
C ASN A 89 -12.21 -0.87 -10.73
N ARG A 90 -11.29 -1.01 -9.77
CA ARG A 90 -10.55 0.10 -9.18
C ARG A 90 -9.58 0.76 -10.16
N THR A 91 -9.05 -0.01 -11.11
CA THR A 91 -8.04 0.47 -12.06
C THR A 91 -8.57 0.65 -13.48
N GLU A 92 -9.90 0.54 -13.67
CA GLU A 92 -10.56 0.63 -14.99
C GLU A 92 -9.94 -0.35 -15.99
N GLY A 93 -9.66 -1.57 -15.54
CA GLY A 93 -9.09 -2.65 -16.35
C GLY A 93 -7.60 -2.56 -16.62
N ARG A 94 -6.89 -1.52 -16.14
CA ARG A 94 -5.42 -1.45 -16.27
C ARG A 94 -4.73 -2.64 -15.60
N ILE A 95 -5.29 -3.13 -14.50
CA ILE A 95 -4.86 -4.35 -13.83
C ILE A 95 -5.97 -5.37 -13.88
N HIS A 96 -5.64 -6.50 -14.50
CA HIS A 96 -6.56 -7.59 -14.82
C HIS A 96 -5.95 -8.96 -14.55
N SER A 97 -4.71 -8.99 -14.04
CA SER A 97 -3.99 -10.18 -13.61
C SER A 97 -3.05 -9.82 -12.47
N ILE A 98 -2.82 -10.76 -11.57
CA ILE A 98 -1.78 -10.71 -10.54
C ILE A 98 -0.79 -11.86 -10.76
N THR A 99 0.32 -11.85 -10.06
CA THR A 99 1.31 -12.94 -10.11
C THR A 99 0.99 -14.06 -9.11
N GLU A 100 1.60 -15.23 -9.27
CA GLU A 100 1.46 -16.34 -8.32
C GLU A 100 1.91 -15.92 -6.91
N LYS A 101 3.04 -15.20 -6.80
CA LYS A 101 3.53 -14.73 -5.49
C LYS A 101 2.60 -13.69 -4.86
N GLU A 102 2.01 -12.79 -5.65
CA GLU A 102 1.01 -11.83 -5.18
C GLU A 102 -0.22 -12.57 -4.64
N ALA A 103 -0.69 -13.60 -5.35
CA ALA A 103 -1.80 -14.43 -4.92
C ALA A 103 -1.50 -15.14 -3.60
N GLU A 104 -0.34 -15.79 -3.48
CA GLU A 104 0.08 -16.49 -2.26
C GLU A 104 0.14 -15.56 -1.05
N TRP A 105 0.70 -14.37 -1.18
CA TRP A 105 0.76 -13.41 -0.08
C TRP A 105 -0.62 -12.86 0.27
N TYR A 106 -1.46 -12.59 -0.73
CA TYR A 106 -2.80 -12.09 -0.48
C TYR A 106 -3.64 -13.10 0.29
N VAL A 107 -3.57 -14.38 -0.08
CA VAL A 107 -4.24 -15.47 0.64
C VAL A 107 -3.78 -15.51 2.10
N LYS A 108 -2.48 -15.41 2.38
CA LYS A 108 -1.96 -15.38 3.77
C LYS A 108 -2.52 -14.21 4.57
N VAL A 109 -2.54 -13.01 4.00
CA VAL A 109 -3.10 -11.81 4.65
C VAL A 109 -4.60 -11.98 4.88
N HIS A 110 -5.33 -12.50 3.89
CA HIS A 110 -6.77 -12.72 3.99
C HIS A 110 -7.12 -13.72 5.11
N PHE A 111 -6.38 -14.83 5.24
CA PHE A 111 -6.61 -15.77 6.34
C PHE A 111 -6.25 -15.19 7.71
N ALA A 112 -5.22 -14.34 7.80
CA ALA A 112 -4.86 -13.68 9.05
C ALA A 112 -5.91 -12.63 9.49
N ALA A 113 -6.57 -11.99 8.52
CA ALA A 113 -7.50 -10.90 8.72
C ALA A 113 -8.69 -10.96 7.72
N PRO A 114 -9.62 -11.92 7.89
CA PRO A 114 -10.70 -12.16 6.91
C PRO A 114 -11.75 -11.05 6.87
N ASP A 115 -11.82 -10.23 7.93
CA ASP A 115 -12.70 -9.06 8.05
C ASP A 115 -12.05 -7.76 7.57
N LEU A 116 -10.79 -7.80 7.16
CA LEU A 116 -10.09 -6.66 6.58
C LEU A 116 -10.59 -6.41 5.15
N GLU A 117 -10.90 -5.15 4.85
CA GLU A 117 -11.34 -4.76 3.51
C GLU A 117 -10.30 -5.14 2.44
N ILE A 118 -10.76 -5.62 1.28
CA ILE A 118 -9.92 -6.06 0.14
C ILE A 118 -8.85 -5.01 -0.21
N SER A 119 -9.20 -3.73 -0.21
CA SER A 119 -8.27 -2.63 -0.50
C SER A 119 -7.08 -2.58 0.47
N SER A 120 -7.37 -2.74 1.77
CA SER A 120 -6.39 -2.71 2.86
C SER A 120 -5.59 -4.01 2.90
N ALA A 121 -6.23 -5.16 2.70
CA ALA A 121 -5.55 -6.45 2.59
C ALA A 121 -4.58 -6.47 1.41
N TRP A 122 -4.96 -5.90 0.26
CA TRP A 122 -4.08 -5.79 -0.90
C TRP A 122 -2.89 -4.85 -0.64
N LEU A 123 -3.12 -3.69 -0.03
CA LEU A 123 -2.04 -2.78 0.34
C LEU A 123 -1.05 -3.44 1.31
N LEU A 124 -1.56 -4.16 2.31
CA LEU A 124 -0.74 -4.90 3.27
C LEU A 124 0.07 -6.00 2.60
N THR A 125 -0.56 -6.77 1.70
CA THR A 125 0.09 -7.79 0.85
C THR A 125 1.30 -7.22 0.11
N ARG A 126 1.10 -6.11 -0.62
CA ARG A 126 2.16 -5.45 -1.39
C ARG A 126 3.27 -4.90 -0.49
N THR A 127 2.93 -4.45 0.71
CA THR A 127 3.90 -3.96 1.68
C THR A 127 4.74 -5.10 2.27
N TYR A 128 4.12 -6.24 2.61
CA TYR A 128 4.83 -7.46 3.02
C TYR A 128 5.81 -7.92 1.96
N MET A 129 5.35 -8.04 0.71
CA MET A 129 6.20 -8.45 -0.41
C MET A 129 7.43 -7.54 -0.54
N ARG A 130 7.22 -6.21 -0.57
CA ARG A 130 8.31 -5.24 -0.68
C ARG A 130 9.34 -5.36 0.45
N ARG A 131 8.86 -5.45 1.70
CA ARG A 131 9.76 -5.52 2.87
C ARG A 131 10.49 -6.86 2.96
N SER A 132 9.82 -7.96 2.60
CA SER A 132 10.42 -9.30 2.58
C SER A 132 11.55 -9.42 1.55
N GLU A 133 11.43 -8.78 0.39
CA GLU A 133 12.46 -8.78 -0.65
C GLU A 133 13.63 -7.84 -0.34
N GLY A 134 13.35 -6.74 0.38
CA GLY A 134 14.34 -5.74 0.78
C GLY A 134 15.03 -5.99 2.12
N TYR A 135 14.86 -7.16 2.76
CA TYR A 135 15.35 -7.49 4.11
C TYR A 135 14.99 -6.43 5.17
N SER A 136 13.83 -5.80 5.01
CA SER A 136 13.32 -4.80 5.95
C SER A 136 12.36 -5.43 6.96
N SER A 137 12.31 -4.90 8.18
CA SER A 137 11.48 -5.45 9.26
C SER A 137 9.99 -5.47 8.89
N THR A 138 9.33 -6.60 9.13
CA THR A 138 7.88 -6.76 8.98
C THR A 138 7.09 -6.49 10.25
N GLU A 139 7.76 -6.21 11.37
CA GLU A 139 7.17 -6.15 12.71
C GLU A 139 6.01 -5.15 12.82
N ALA A 140 6.08 -4.02 12.10
CA ALA A 140 4.99 -3.04 12.08
C ALA A 140 3.69 -3.62 11.48
N MET A 141 3.81 -4.46 10.45
CA MET A 141 2.67 -5.12 9.81
C MET A 141 2.17 -6.28 10.67
N ASP A 142 3.09 -7.01 11.30
CA ASP A 142 2.75 -8.10 12.22
C ASP A 142 1.98 -7.55 13.44
N ALA A 143 2.41 -6.40 13.98
CA ALA A 143 1.70 -5.69 15.04
C ALA A 143 0.33 -5.16 14.58
N TYR A 144 0.24 -4.61 13.36
CA TYR A 144 -1.03 -4.18 12.78
C TYR A 144 -2.00 -5.36 12.68
N LEU A 145 -1.55 -6.51 12.17
CA LEU A 145 -2.36 -7.73 12.06
C LEU A 145 -2.79 -8.28 13.42
N ALA A 146 -1.87 -8.28 14.40
CA ALA A 146 -2.13 -8.80 15.73
C ALA A 146 -3.13 -7.94 16.52
N LEU A 147 -3.04 -6.61 16.38
CA LEU A 147 -3.87 -5.66 17.14
C LEU A 147 -5.22 -5.36 16.47
N LYS A 148 -5.39 -5.71 15.19
CA LYS A 148 -6.65 -5.60 14.43
C LYS A 148 -7.35 -4.24 14.57
N PRO A 149 -6.64 -3.11 14.36
CA PRO A 149 -7.21 -1.78 14.58
C PRO A 149 -8.42 -1.44 13.69
N TRP A 150 -8.64 -2.21 12.62
CA TRP A 150 -9.81 -2.05 11.74
C TRP A 150 -11.10 -2.63 12.32
N ALA A 151 -11.03 -3.55 13.28
CA ALA A 151 -12.19 -4.29 13.76
C ALA A 151 -13.08 -3.46 14.72
N SER A 152 -12.52 -2.49 15.43
CA SER A 152 -13.29 -1.59 16.30
C SER A 152 -12.55 -0.29 16.63
N LYS A 153 -13.29 0.71 17.11
CA LYS A 153 -12.71 1.99 17.54
C LYS A 153 -11.75 1.83 18.73
N GLU A 154 -12.07 0.96 19.67
CA GLU A 154 -11.23 0.67 20.83
C GLU A 154 -9.87 0.08 20.42
N LEU A 155 -9.88 -0.89 19.50
CA LEU A 155 -8.67 -1.50 18.96
C LEU A 155 -7.85 -0.47 18.14
N GLN A 156 -8.53 0.41 17.41
CA GLN A 156 -7.88 1.52 16.71
C GLN A 156 -7.13 2.45 17.68
N ASP A 157 -7.76 2.82 18.80
CA ASP A 157 -7.15 3.70 19.80
C ASP A 157 -6.00 2.99 20.54
N GLY A 158 -6.15 1.69 20.81
CA GLY A 158 -5.09 0.84 21.33
C GLY A 158 -3.86 0.79 20.42
N TYR A 159 -4.06 0.54 19.12
CA TYR A 159 -2.98 0.57 18.13
C TYR A 159 -2.32 1.95 18.02
N SER A 160 -3.12 3.02 18.01
CA SER A 160 -2.62 4.39 17.96
C SER A 160 -1.71 4.71 19.16
N ASN A 161 -2.08 4.24 20.36
CA ASN A 161 -1.25 4.40 21.56
C ASN A 161 0.00 3.52 21.51
N PHE A 162 -0.11 2.28 21.03
CA PHE A 162 1.04 1.40 20.81
C PHE A 162 2.06 2.04 19.87
N VAL A 163 1.63 2.61 18.74
CA VAL A 163 2.49 3.30 17.77
C VAL A 163 3.11 4.57 18.36
N LYS A 164 2.38 5.35 19.17
CA LYS A 164 2.93 6.52 19.87
C LYS A 164 4.08 6.14 20.81
N GLN A 165 3.99 4.98 21.45
CA GLN A 165 5.03 4.46 22.34
C GLN A 165 6.17 3.77 21.59
N ASN A 166 5.88 3.21 20.41
CA ASN A 166 6.81 2.45 19.58
C ASN A 166 6.84 3.04 18.16
N PRO A 167 7.41 4.24 17.96
CA PRO A 167 7.33 4.95 16.68
C PRO A 167 7.99 4.20 15.52
N ASN A 168 8.98 3.36 15.80
CA ASN A 168 9.63 2.45 14.83
C ASN A 168 8.72 1.32 14.33
N LEU A 169 7.60 1.06 15.00
CA LEU A 169 6.60 0.06 14.64
C LEU A 169 5.34 0.68 14.02
N ARG A 170 5.42 1.95 13.60
CA ARG A 170 4.35 2.60 12.85
C ARG A 170 4.21 1.95 11.48
N TYR A 171 3.03 1.42 11.17
CA TYR A 171 2.67 1.11 9.79
C TYR A 171 2.25 2.41 9.10
N SER A 172 3.17 3.00 8.34
CA SER A 172 2.98 4.30 7.67
C SER A 172 1.95 4.27 6.52
N SER A 173 1.61 3.07 6.04
CA SER A 173 0.56 2.85 5.05
C SER A 173 -0.80 2.61 5.71
N ASP A 174 -1.03 3.19 6.91
CA ASP A 174 -2.33 3.17 7.57
C ASP A 174 -3.39 3.70 6.58
N PRO A 175 -4.38 2.86 6.17
CA PRO A 175 -5.43 3.27 5.23
C PRO A 175 -6.20 4.51 5.72
N TRP A 176 -6.24 4.71 7.04
CA TRP A 176 -6.90 5.82 7.73
C TRP A 176 -6.14 7.16 7.64
N SER A 177 -4.84 7.15 7.33
CA SER A 177 -4.03 8.35 7.05
C SER A 177 -4.08 8.77 5.57
N LEU A 178 -4.80 8.04 4.72
CA LEU A 178 -5.05 8.44 3.32
C LEU A 178 -6.26 9.39 3.16
N GLY A 179 -6.85 9.85 4.27
CA GLY A 179 -7.90 10.86 4.31
C GLY A 179 -9.31 10.26 4.20
N LYS A 180 -10.16 10.58 5.18
CA LYS A 180 -11.62 10.39 5.05
C LYS A 180 -12.18 11.55 4.22
N ASP A 181 -13.12 11.27 3.33
CA ASP A 181 -13.94 12.35 2.79
C ASP A 181 -14.96 12.83 3.84
N SER A 182 -15.64 13.94 3.53
CA SER A 182 -16.61 14.61 4.43
C SER A 182 -17.83 13.76 4.81
N SER A 183 -18.00 12.57 4.25
CA SER A 183 -19.12 11.67 4.55
C SER A 183 -18.78 10.57 5.57
N GLY A 184 -17.52 10.47 5.99
CA GLY A 184 -17.06 9.40 6.88
C GLY A 184 -16.98 8.02 6.22
N SER A 185 -17.22 7.95 4.91
CA SER A 185 -17.03 6.76 4.08
C SER A 185 -15.55 6.63 3.67
N MET A 186 -15.08 5.38 3.55
CA MET A 186 -13.76 5.06 3.00
C MET A 186 -13.80 5.25 1.49
N THR A 187 -13.77 6.51 1.07
CA THR A 187 -13.66 6.91 -0.31
C THR A 187 -12.35 7.68 -0.44
N ALA A 188 -11.39 7.11 -1.16
CA ALA A 188 -10.33 7.93 -1.76
C ALA A 188 -11.05 9.02 -2.54
N ILE A 189 -10.79 10.28 -2.22
CA ILE A 189 -11.37 11.44 -2.91
C ILE A 189 -11.03 11.31 -4.39
N VAL A 190 -11.96 10.75 -5.16
CA VAL A 190 -11.98 10.85 -6.62
C VAL A 190 -12.53 12.24 -6.88
N HIS A 191 -11.65 13.24 -6.92
CA HIS A 191 -11.93 14.37 -7.78
C HIS A 191 -11.82 13.84 -9.20
N SER A 192 -12.96 13.45 -9.77
CA SER A 192 -13.12 13.36 -11.22
C SER A 192 -12.54 14.66 -11.81
N PRO A 193 -11.56 14.59 -12.73
CA PRO A 193 -11.29 15.75 -13.55
C PRO A 193 -12.53 15.92 -14.43
N ASP A 194 -13.26 17.02 -14.21
CA ASP A 194 -14.27 17.48 -15.16
C ASP A 194 -13.68 17.45 -16.55
N VAL A 195 -14.33 16.66 -17.41
CA VAL A 195 -14.09 16.69 -18.85
C VAL A 195 -14.77 17.96 -19.35
N SER A 196 -13.96 18.90 -19.82
CA SER A 196 -14.35 19.95 -20.77
C SER A 196 -13.26 20.07 -21.81
#